data_AF-A0AAU9VDK8-F1
#
_entry.id   AF-A0AAU9VDK8-F1
#
_cell.length_a   1.000
_cell.length_b   1.000
_cell.length_c   1.000
_cell.angle_alpha   90.00
_cell.angle_beta   90.00
_cell.angle_gamma   90.00
#
_symmetry.space_group_name_H-M   'P 1'
#
loop_
_entity.id
_entity.type
_entity.pdbx_description
1 polymer ?
#
loop_
_entity_poly.entity_id
_entity_poly.type
_entity_poly.pdbx_seq_one_letter_code
_entity_poly.pdbx_strand_id
1 'polypeptide(L)'
;MKVKILWSGVENFENILKLYQNAKSSLGEILSAFEMADNGSISATLDSFKLANPIAEYPFYVLVETHGSDEAHDNEKLSRFLSQGMESGLILDGTVTSEPTKMKNIWHIRESIAGAGLAGGYVFKYDVSLPLRRYYALVRALRERFALPARVYGYGHVGDGNIHINVIVPEYSKEISAKLEPYIFEEVSKVGGSISAEHGIGFRKPQFIHYSKDKSALHLMRDLKKSMDPNGILNPYKVLPDVDT
;
A
#
# COMPACT_ATOMS: atom_id res chain seq x y z
N MET A 1 27.09 5.94 4.95
CA MET A 1 25.67 5.65 4.69
C MET A 1 25.50 5.52 3.20
N LYS A 2 25.28 4.29 2.72
CA LYS A 2 25.05 4.01 1.30
C LYS A 2 23.68 3.38 1.15
N VAL A 3 22.94 3.87 0.16
CA VAL A 3 21.57 3.41 -0.13
C VAL A 3 21.60 2.62 -1.43
N LYS A 4 20.85 1.52 -1.48
CA LYS A 4 20.69 0.67 -2.68
C LYS A 4 19.22 0.33 -2.85
N ILE A 5 18.81 0.21 -4.11
CA ILE A 5 17.46 -0.24 -4.46
C ILE A 5 17.58 -1.49 -5.31
N LEU A 6 16.80 -2.51 -4.94
CA LEU A 6 16.42 -3.63 -5.79
C LEU A 6 14.99 -3.40 -6.28
N TRP A 7 14.80 -3.41 -7.59
CA TRP A 7 13.50 -3.49 -8.24
C TRP A 7 13.36 -4.86 -8.89
N SER A 8 12.33 -5.62 -8.54
CA SER A 8 12.20 -7.02 -8.94
C SER A 8 10.78 -7.40 -9.36
N GLY A 9 10.69 -8.32 -10.33
CA GLY A 9 9.46 -8.93 -10.80
C GLY A 9 9.16 -10.23 -10.05
N VAL A 10 7.89 -10.41 -9.66
CA VAL A 10 7.41 -11.53 -8.85
C VAL A 10 6.10 -12.09 -9.43
N GLU A 11 5.96 -13.41 -9.42
CA GLU A 11 4.81 -14.12 -10.02
C GLU A 11 3.49 -13.84 -9.28
N ASN A 12 3.50 -13.88 -7.95
CA ASN A 12 2.29 -13.80 -7.14
C ASN A 12 2.58 -13.24 -5.75
N PHE A 13 1.52 -12.82 -5.06
CA PHE A 13 1.60 -12.22 -3.73
C PHE A 13 2.16 -13.18 -2.67
N GLU A 14 1.88 -14.47 -2.78
CA GLU A 14 2.39 -15.49 -1.87
C GLU A 14 3.94 -15.58 -1.92
N ASN A 15 4.52 -15.40 -3.11
CA ASN A 15 5.97 -15.28 -3.27
C ASN A 15 6.52 -13.96 -2.69
N ILE A 16 5.79 -12.85 -2.79
CA ILE A 16 6.16 -11.58 -2.12
C ILE A 16 6.25 -11.77 -0.61
N LEU A 17 5.31 -12.48 0.01
CA LEU A 17 5.35 -12.74 1.46
C LEU A 17 6.57 -13.56 1.88
N LYS A 18 6.93 -14.59 1.11
CA LYS A 18 8.16 -15.37 1.34
C LYS A 18 9.41 -14.50 1.15
N LEU A 19 9.42 -13.68 0.10
CA LEU A 19 10.51 -12.76 -0.18
C LEU A 19 10.69 -11.73 0.94
N TYR A 20 9.60 -11.21 1.51
CA TYR A 20 9.63 -10.31 2.66
C TYR A 20 10.18 -10.99 3.92
N GLN A 21 9.82 -12.25 4.17
CA GLN A 21 10.41 -13.03 5.27
C GLN A 21 11.92 -13.20 5.09
N ASN A 22 12.35 -13.54 3.88
CA ASN A 22 13.77 -13.67 3.54
C ASN A 22 14.51 -12.32 3.65
N ALA A 23 13.89 -11.21 3.25
CA ALA A 23 14.47 -9.88 3.36
C ALA A 23 14.76 -9.54 4.84
N LYS A 24 13.81 -9.83 5.73
CA LYS A 24 14.00 -9.61 7.18
C LYS A 24 15.14 -10.45 7.76
N SER A 25 15.28 -11.71 7.35
CA SER A 25 16.36 -12.56 7.87
C SER A 25 17.72 -12.25 7.27
N SER A 26 17.77 -11.94 5.96
CA SER A 26 19.04 -11.84 5.21
C SER A 26 19.60 -10.42 5.18
N LEU A 27 18.74 -9.41 5.07
CA LEU A 27 19.15 -8.00 5.09
C LEU A 27 19.16 -7.49 6.53
N GLY A 28 18.12 -7.78 7.30
CA GLY A 28 18.06 -7.45 8.72
C GLY A 28 18.10 -5.94 8.94
N GLU A 29 19.13 -5.48 9.65
CA GLU A 29 19.28 -4.10 10.10
C GLU A 29 19.43 -3.08 8.97
N ILE A 30 19.84 -3.51 7.78
CA ILE A 30 20.03 -2.61 6.64
C ILE A 30 18.75 -2.43 5.82
N LEU A 31 17.68 -3.20 6.06
CA LEU A 31 16.43 -3.07 5.32
C LEU A 31 15.72 -1.76 5.71
N SER A 32 15.55 -0.84 4.75
CA SER A 32 14.88 0.45 4.99
C SER A 32 13.48 0.55 4.37
N ALA A 33 13.22 -0.15 3.26
CA ALA A 33 11.89 -0.21 2.66
C ALA A 33 11.60 -1.56 2.01
N PHE A 34 10.34 -1.99 2.06
CA PHE A 34 9.83 -3.14 1.31
C PHE A 34 8.42 -2.82 0.79
N GLU A 35 8.36 -2.42 -0.47
CA GLU A 35 7.14 -2.00 -1.15
C GLU A 35 6.70 -3.05 -2.16
N MET A 36 5.40 -3.12 -2.40
CA MET A 36 4.83 -3.90 -3.50
C MET A 36 3.91 -3.04 -4.38
N ALA A 37 3.84 -3.39 -5.66
CA ALA A 37 2.81 -2.91 -6.59
C ALA A 37 2.39 -4.04 -7.53
N ASP A 38 1.11 -4.13 -7.85
CA ASP A 38 0.66 -5.03 -8.90
C ASP A 38 0.89 -4.45 -10.31
N ASN A 39 0.83 -5.32 -11.31
CA ASN A 39 1.03 -4.93 -12.70
C ASN A 39 0.10 -3.79 -13.13
N GLY A 40 -1.20 -3.88 -12.82
CA GLY A 40 -2.16 -2.85 -13.22
C GLY A 40 -1.79 -1.45 -12.70
N SER A 41 -1.27 -1.38 -11.47
CA SER A 41 -0.76 -0.16 -10.86
C SER A 41 0.48 0.38 -11.59
N ILE A 42 1.43 -0.50 -11.90
CA ILE A 42 2.69 -0.13 -12.56
C ILE A 42 2.45 0.26 -14.01
N SER A 43 1.76 -0.56 -14.79
CA SER A 43 1.46 -0.28 -16.20
C SER A 43 0.73 1.05 -16.38
N ALA A 44 -0.28 1.34 -15.54
CA ALA A 44 -0.97 2.64 -15.60
C ALA A 44 -0.04 3.81 -15.27
N THR A 45 0.92 3.62 -14.38
CA THR A 45 1.91 4.64 -14.01
C THR A 45 2.89 4.90 -15.14
N LEU A 46 3.46 3.84 -15.72
CA LEU A 46 4.38 3.92 -16.84
C LEU A 46 3.72 4.66 -18.02
N ASP A 47 2.46 4.32 -18.33
CA ASP A 47 1.70 4.94 -19.41
C ASP A 47 1.37 6.41 -19.16
N SER A 48 0.96 6.75 -17.94
CA SER A 48 0.53 8.11 -17.57
C SER A 48 1.70 9.08 -17.54
N PHE A 49 2.85 8.63 -17.04
CA PHE A 49 4.04 9.47 -16.84
C PHE A 49 5.11 9.27 -17.91
N LYS A 50 4.86 8.44 -18.92
CA LYS A 50 5.81 8.09 -20.01
C LYS A 50 7.16 7.60 -19.46
N LEU A 51 7.08 6.75 -18.45
CA LEU A 51 8.25 6.13 -17.82
C LEU A 51 8.53 4.76 -18.45
N ALA A 52 9.78 4.34 -18.40
CA ALA A 52 10.18 2.99 -18.81
C ALA A 52 10.32 2.09 -17.58
N ASN A 53 9.83 0.85 -17.69
CA ASN A 53 10.13 -0.18 -16.71
C ASN A 53 11.61 -0.60 -16.88
N PRO A 54 12.43 -0.63 -15.82
CA PRO A 54 13.82 -1.06 -15.92
C PRO A 54 13.98 -2.57 -16.13
N ILE A 55 12.91 -3.35 -16.01
CA ILE A 55 12.86 -4.81 -16.24
C ILE A 55 11.66 -5.17 -17.10
N ALA A 56 11.49 -6.46 -17.42
CA ALA A 56 10.34 -6.95 -18.17
C ALA A 56 8.99 -6.81 -17.43
N GLU A 57 7.91 -7.17 -18.10
CA GLU A 57 6.57 -7.15 -17.52
C GLU A 57 6.30 -8.36 -16.63
N TYR A 58 5.84 -8.13 -15.41
CA TYR A 58 5.53 -9.16 -14.41
C TYR A 58 4.19 -8.87 -13.71
N PRO A 59 3.51 -9.89 -13.15
CA PRO A 59 2.24 -9.70 -12.44
C PRO A 59 2.37 -8.81 -11.19
N PHE A 60 3.52 -8.86 -10.51
CA PHE A 60 3.84 -8.03 -9.36
C PHE A 60 5.28 -7.50 -9.43
N TYR A 61 5.47 -6.38 -8.73
CA TYR A 61 6.75 -5.75 -8.54
C TYR A 61 7.03 -5.53 -7.05
N VAL A 62 8.29 -5.73 -6.66
CA VAL A 62 8.79 -5.45 -5.30
C VAL A 62 9.96 -4.48 -5.39
N LEU A 63 9.89 -3.42 -4.58
CA LEU A 63 11.00 -2.48 -4.35
C LEU A 63 11.54 -2.75 -2.94
N VAL A 64 12.82 -3.13 -2.88
CA VAL A 64 13.56 -3.23 -1.62
C VAL A 64 14.60 -2.12 -1.58
N GLU A 65 14.58 -1.32 -0.52
CA GLU A 65 15.64 -0.37 -0.24
C GLU A 65 16.47 -0.84 0.96
N THR A 66 17.78 -0.70 0.84
CA THR A 66 18.69 -0.91 1.96
C THR A 66 19.49 0.34 2.28
N HIS A 67 19.72 0.59 3.56
CA HIS A 67 20.53 1.68 4.07
C HIS A 67 21.48 1.17 5.16
N GLY A 68 22.78 1.19 4.89
CA GLY A 68 23.79 0.73 5.85
C GLY A 68 25.05 1.59 5.86
N SER A 69 25.94 1.26 6.80
CA SER A 69 27.18 2.01 7.07
C SER A 69 28.42 1.41 6.40
N ASP A 70 28.41 0.11 6.07
CA ASP A 70 29.53 -0.62 5.47
C ASP A 70 29.13 -1.19 4.11
N GLU A 71 29.76 -0.69 3.05
CA GLU A 71 29.39 -1.07 1.69
C GLU A 71 29.63 -2.55 1.37
N ALA A 72 30.70 -3.14 1.90
CA ALA A 72 31.07 -4.52 1.59
C ALA A 72 30.05 -5.47 2.23
N HIS A 73 29.72 -5.23 3.50
CA HIS A 73 28.69 -5.96 4.24
C HIS A 73 27.31 -5.83 3.58
N ASP A 74 26.90 -4.61 3.24
CA ASP A 74 25.60 -4.35 2.61
C ASP A 74 25.50 -5.04 1.24
N ASN A 75 26.58 -4.99 0.44
CA ASN A 75 26.66 -5.67 -0.85
C ASN A 75 26.57 -7.19 -0.72
N GLU A 76 27.28 -7.78 0.23
CA GLU A 76 27.26 -9.22 0.45
C GLU A 76 25.86 -9.69 0.83
N LYS A 77 25.20 -8.98 1.75
CA LYS A 77 23.82 -9.27 2.18
C LYS A 77 22.82 -9.15 1.03
N LEU A 78 22.87 -8.05 0.28
CA LEU A 78 21.95 -7.83 -0.84
C LEU A 78 22.19 -8.84 -1.97
N SER A 79 23.45 -9.15 -2.29
CA SER A 79 23.78 -10.14 -3.32
C SER A 79 23.29 -11.53 -2.92
N ARG A 80 23.53 -11.95 -1.67
CA ARG A 80 23.03 -13.22 -1.13
C ARG A 80 21.50 -13.29 -1.19
N PHE A 81 20.82 -12.23 -0.78
CA PHE A 81 19.36 -12.15 -0.83
C PHE A 81 18.83 -12.27 -2.26
N LEU A 82 19.42 -11.56 -3.22
CA LEU A 82 19.03 -11.62 -4.62
C LEU A 82 19.29 -13.03 -5.21
N SER A 83 20.48 -13.60 -5.01
CA SER A 83 20.81 -14.93 -5.48
C SER A 83 19.84 -15.99 -4.95
N GLN A 84 19.57 -15.98 -3.63
CA GLN A 84 18.58 -16.88 -3.03
C GLN A 84 17.18 -16.68 -3.59
N GLY A 85 16.76 -15.42 -3.81
CA GLY A 85 15.48 -15.07 -4.40
C GLY A 85 15.32 -15.61 -5.83
N MET A 86 16.37 -15.51 -6.65
CA MET A 86 16.37 -16.01 -8.02
C MET A 86 16.45 -17.55 -8.07
N GLU A 87 17.35 -18.17 -7.31
CA GLU A 87 17.53 -19.63 -7.24
C GLU A 87 16.25 -20.36 -6.77
N SER A 88 15.51 -19.75 -5.85
CA SER A 88 14.24 -20.30 -5.35
C SER A 88 13.03 -19.97 -6.23
N GLY A 89 13.22 -19.21 -7.32
CA GLY A 89 12.13 -18.77 -8.20
C GLY A 89 11.16 -17.77 -7.58
N LEU A 90 11.55 -17.12 -6.47
CA LEU A 90 10.76 -16.05 -5.85
C LEU A 90 10.91 -14.73 -6.63
N ILE A 91 12.10 -14.45 -7.14
CA ILE A 91 12.41 -13.32 -8.04
C ILE A 91 12.56 -13.87 -9.46
N LEU A 92 11.77 -13.36 -10.39
CA LEU A 92 11.82 -13.78 -11.80
C LEU A 92 12.84 -12.98 -12.61
N ASP A 93 12.98 -11.69 -12.28
CA ASP A 93 13.96 -10.76 -12.83
C ASP A 93 14.14 -9.60 -11.85
N GLY A 94 15.27 -8.92 -11.90
CA GLY A 94 15.52 -7.80 -11.02
C GLY A 94 16.74 -6.97 -11.41
N THR A 95 16.68 -5.69 -11.06
CA THR A 95 17.79 -4.75 -11.22
C THR A 95 18.18 -4.16 -9.88
N VAL A 96 19.49 -4.02 -9.65
CA VAL A 96 20.04 -3.38 -8.46
C VAL A 96 20.76 -2.10 -8.88
N THR A 97 20.52 -1.01 -8.16
CA THR A 97 21.21 0.25 -8.41
C THR A 97 21.55 0.98 -7.11
N SER A 98 22.72 1.63 -7.13
CA SER A 98 23.12 2.66 -6.15
C SER A 98 23.34 4.03 -6.82
N GLU A 99 22.95 4.16 -8.11
CA GLU A 99 23.06 5.42 -8.84
C GLU A 99 21.87 6.31 -8.48
N PRO A 100 22.09 7.54 -7.94
CA PRO A 100 21.01 8.39 -7.44
C PRO A 100 19.90 8.65 -8.46
N THR A 101 20.25 8.86 -9.74
CA THR A 101 19.25 9.11 -10.80
C THR A 101 18.37 7.89 -11.04
N LYS A 102 18.95 6.69 -11.15
CA LYS A 102 18.19 5.45 -11.33
C LYS A 102 17.33 5.12 -10.11
N MET A 103 17.87 5.35 -8.91
CA MET A 103 17.11 5.16 -7.67
C MET A 103 15.89 6.07 -7.62
N LYS A 104 16.08 7.36 -7.93
CA LYS A 104 14.99 8.33 -8.02
C LYS A 104 13.95 7.92 -9.05
N ASN A 105 14.36 7.38 -10.20
CA ASN A 105 13.44 6.90 -11.23
C ASN A 105 12.61 5.70 -10.74
N ILE A 106 13.22 4.73 -10.04
CA ILE A 106 12.49 3.59 -9.48
C ILE A 106 11.49 4.04 -8.40
N TRP A 107 11.91 4.91 -7.48
CA TRP A 107 11.01 5.50 -6.50
C TRP A 107 9.88 6.29 -7.17
N HIS A 108 10.21 7.06 -8.22
CA HIS A 108 9.21 7.82 -8.97
C HIS A 108 8.13 6.92 -9.57
N ILE A 109 8.48 5.73 -10.06
CA ILE A 109 7.48 4.74 -10.52
C ILE A 109 6.56 4.35 -9.34
N ARG A 110 7.12 3.97 -8.18
CA ARG A 110 6.32 3.54 -7.01
C ARG A 110 5.46 4.66 -6.41
N GLU A 111 5.99 5.87 -6.30
CA GLU A 111 5.32 7.03 -5.69
C GLU A 111 4.21 7.58 -6.59
N SER A 112 4.36 7.48 -7.91
CA SER A 112 3.42 8.06 -8.88
C SER A 112 2.14 7.25 -9.06
N ILE A 113 2.05 6.03 -8.51
CA ILE A 113 0.87 5.16 -8.61
C ILE A 113 -0.41 5.88 -8.15
N ALA A 114 -0.33 6.62 -7.05
CA ALA A 114 -1.48 7.34 -6.49
C ALA A 114 -2.05 8.42 -7.44
N GLY A 115 -1.18 8.98 -8.29
CA GLY A 115 -1.55 9.96 -9.32
C GLY A 115 -1.99 9.31 -10.62
N ALA A 116 -1.37 8.21 -11.03
CA ALA A 116 -1.65 7.50 -12.28
C ALA A 116 -3.11 7.05 -12.40
N GLY A 117 -3.74 6.68 -11.29
CA GLY A 117 -5.15 6.29 -11.28
C GLY A 117 -6.10 7.38 -11.79
N LEU A 118 -5.75 8.66 -11.65
CA LEU A 118 -6.58 9.79 -12.08
C LEU A 118 -6.70 9.88 -13.61
N ALA A 119 -5.73 9.36 -14.37
CA ALA A 119 -5.82 9.31 -15.82
C ALA A 119 -6.95 8.37 -16.31
N GLY A 120 -7.40 7.44 -15.46
CA GLY A 120 -8.53 6.55 -15.74
C GLY A 120 -9.90 7.09 -15.33
N GLY A 121 -9.98 8.29 -14.75
CA GLY A 121 -11.23 8.91 -14.29
C GLY A 121 -11.27 9.14 -12.77
N TYR A 122 -12.42 8.86 -12.17
CA TYR A 122 -12.64 8.98 -10.74
C TYR A 122 -12.00 7.81 -9.97
N VAL A 123 -11.36 8.11 -8.83
CA VAL A 123 -10.67 7.12 -8.00
C VAL A 123 -11.28 7.08 -6.61
N PHE A 124 -11.87 5.94 -6.25
CA PHE A 124 -12.16 5.61 -4.86
C PHE A 124 -10.88 5.09 -4.21
N LYS A 125 -10.37 5.84 -3.24
CA LYS A 125 -9.08 5.57 -2.57
C LYS A 125 -9.32 5.00 -1.19
N TYR A 126 -8.75 3.84 -0.93
CA TYR A 126 -8.76 3.20 0.37
C TYR A 126 -7.34 2.96 0.84
N ASP A 127 -7.11 3.31 2.10
CA ASP A 127 -5.85 3.17 2.80
C ASP A 127 -6.16 2.35 4.04
N VAL A 128 -5.70 1.11 4.09
CA VAL A 128 -6.08 0.14 5.13
C VAL A 128 -4.88 -0.64 5.61
N SER A 129 -4.92 -1.12 6.85
CA SER A 129 -3.98 -2.12 7.34
C SER A 129 -4.67 -3.47 7.47
N LEU A 130 -3.98 -4.53 7.03
CA LEU A 130 -4.48 -5.89 7.01
C LEU A 130 -3.39 -6.87 7.47
N PRO A 131 -3.75 -7.99 8.11
CA PRO A 131 -2.80 -9.07 8.36
C PRO A 131 -2.14 -9.53 7.05
N LEU A 132 -0.83 -9.76 7.05
CA LEU A 132 -0.08 -10.11 5.83
C LEU A 132 -0.66 -11.28 5.04
N ARG A 133 -1.21 -12.29 5.72
CA ARG A 133 -1.87 -13.45 5.07
C ARG A 133 -3.15 -13.09 4.30
N ARG A 134 -3.74 -11.92 4.56
CA ARG A 134 -4.97 -11.41 3.95
C ARG A 134 -4.75 -10.12 3.15
N TYR A 135 -3.54 -9.59 3.15
CA TYR A 135 -3.17 -8.27 2.62
C TYR A 135 -3.67 -8.03 1.19
N TYR A 136 -3.47 -8.98 0.27
CA TYR A 136 -3.91 -8.84 -1.12
C TYR A 136 -5.27 -9.51 -1.43
N ALA A 137 -5.89 -10.17 -0.45
CA ALA A 137 -7.15 -10.89 -0.65
C ALA A 137 -8.30 -9.93 -0.98
N LEU A 138 -8.33 -8.75 -0.33
CA LEU A 138 -9.36 -7.74 -0.56
C LEU A 138 -9.28 -7.14 -1.98
N VAL A 139 -8.06 -6.98 -2.52
CA VAL A 139 -7.87 -6.54 -3.91
C VAL A 139 -8.43 -7.58 -4.88
N ARG A 140 -8.17 -8.87 -4.65
CA ARG A 140 -8.73 -9.97 -5.46
C ARG A 140 -10.26 -9.98 -5.41
N ALA A 141 -10.85 -9.90 -4.21
CA ALA A 141 -12.30 -9.86 -4.02
C ALA A 141 -12.97 -8.65 -4.72
N LEU A 142 -12.33 -7.48 -4.66
CA LEU A 142 -12.82 -6.29 -5.35
C LEU A 142 -12.74 -6.42 -6.87
N ARG A 143 -11.70 -7.08 -7.43
CA ARG A 143 -11.63 -7.38 -8.86
C ARG A 143 -12.74 -8.32 -9.33
N GLU A 144 -13.11 -9.29 -8.51
CA GLU A 144 -14.24 -10.18 -8.82
C GLU A 144 -15.58 -9.45 -8.74
N ARG A 145 -15.72 -8.52 -7.77
CA ARG A 145 -16.93 -7.72 -7.58
C ARG A 145 -17.11 -6.63 -8.65
N PHE A 146 -16.02 -6.07 -9.16
CA PHE A 146 -16.03 -4.95 -10.10
C PHE A 146 -15.29 -5.32 -11.38
N ALA A 147 -16.07 -5.51 -12.46
CA ALA A 147 -15.54 -5.75 -13.80
C ALA A 147 -15.33 -4.43 -14.58
N LEU A 148 -14.82 -4.55 -15.81
CA LEU A 148 -14.69 -3.43 -16.73
C LEU A 148 -16.02 -2.66 -16.87
N PRO A 149 -15.98 -1.31 -16.93
CA PRO A 149 -14.80 -0.46 -17.08
C PRO A 149 -14.05 -0.15 -15.78
N ALA A 150 -14.48 -0.67 -14.62
CA ALA A 150 -13.77 -0.45 -13.37
C ALA A 150 -12.43 -1.19 -13.35
N ARG A 151 -11.42 -0.57 -12.74
CA ARG A 151 -10.10 -1.17 -12.50
C ARG A 151 -9.76 -1.11 -11.02
N VAL A 152 -9.16 -2.16 -10.49
CA VAL A 152 -8.75 -2.24 -9.08
C VAL A 152 -7.24 -2.42 -9.01
N TYR A 153 -6.58 -1.47 -8.36
CA TYR A 153 -5.13 -1.42 -8.16
C TYR A 153 -4.80 -1.62 -6.69
N GLY A 154 -3.79 -2.44 -6.41
CA GLY A 154 -3.27 -2.74 -5.08
C GLY A 154 -1.75 -2.56 -5.02
N TYR A 155 -1.31 -1.70 -4.12
CA TYR A 155 0.10 -1.39 -3.87
C TYR A 155 0.27 -0.91 -2.43
N GLY A 156 1.47 -0.99 -1.87
CA GLY A 156 1.70 -0.49 -0.51
C GLY A 156 2.92 -1.07 0.20
N HIS A 157 2.95 -0.77 1.49
CA HIS A 157 4.01 -1.06 2.44
C HIS A 157 3.78 -2.45 3.05
N VAL A 158 4.41 -3.47 2.47
CA VAL A 158 4.28 -4.85 2.98
C VAL A 158 4.86 -4.94 4.39
N GLY A 159 5.92 -4.19 4.69
CA GLY A 159 6.57 -4.18 6.00
C GLY A 159 5.60 -3.92 7.15
N ASP A 160 4.64 -3.02 6.92
CA ASP A 160 3.74 -2.48 7.95
C ASP A 160 2.33 -3.07 7.86
N GLY A 161 2.09 -3.97 6.89
CA GLY A 161 0.76 -4.49 6.59
C GLY A 161 -0.21 -3.43 6.06
N ASN A 162 0.29 -2.31 5.52
CA ASN A 162 -0.52 -1.24 4.95
C ASN A 162 -0.63 -1.36 3.41
N ILE A 163 -1.86 -1.55 2.93
CA ILE A 163 -2.17 -1.57 1.50
C ILE A 163 -3.04 -0.38 1.10
N HIS A 164 -2.70 0.24 -0.02
CA HIS A 164 -3.55 1.15 -0.75
C HIS A 164 -4.33 0.38 -1.81
N ILE A 165 -5.64 0.57 -1.80
CA ILE A 165 -6.56 -0.01 -2.76
C ILE A 165 -7.26 1.13 -3.49
N ASN A 166 -7.03 1.23 -4.79
CA ASN A 166 -7.69 2.20 -5.64
C ASN A 166 -8.69 1.47 -6.54
N VAL A 167 -9.95 1.92 -6.53
CA VAL A 167 -10.96 1.49 -7.50
C VAL A 167 -11.23 2.66 -8.45
N ILE A 168 -10.82 2.49 -9.70
CA ILE A 168 -10.84 3.51 -10.75
C ILE A 168 -12.04 3.25 -11.65
N VAL A 169 -12.82 4.28 -11.91
CA VAL A 169 -14.01 4.26 -12.78
C VAL A 169 -14.02 5.52 -13.65
N PRO A 170 -14.67 5.53 -14.82
CA PRO A 170 -14.67 6.70 -15.70
C PRO A 170 -15.18 7.97 -15.00
N GLU A 171 -16.27 7.84 -14.23
CA GLU A 171 -16.89 8.94 -13.50
C GLU A 171 -17.42 8.46 -12.14
N TYR A 172 -17.61 9.40 -11.21
CA TYR A 172 -18.20 9.10 -9.92
C TYR A 172 -19.61 8.53 -10.08
N SER A 173 -19.91 7.44 -9.36
CA SER A 173 -21.24 6.87 -9.28
C SER A 173 -21.60 6.57 -7.83
N LYS A 174 -22.76 7.07 -7.39
CA LYS A 174 -23.34 6.73 -6.08
C LYS A 174 -23.60 5.23 -5.94
N GLU A 175 -23.98 4.56 -7.02
CA GLU A 175 -24.22 3.12 -7.03
C GLU A 175 -22.92 2.34 -6.78
N ILE A 176 -21.81 2.76 -7.41
CA ILE A 176 -20.49 2.15 -7.17
C ILE A 176 -20.03 2.44 -5.75
N SER A 177 -20.18 3.68 -5.28
CA SER A 177 -19.87 4.07 -3.91
C SER A 177 -20.62 3.20 -2.89
N ALA A 178 -21.92 2.97 -3.09
CA ALA A 178 -22.74 2.12 -2.22
C ALA A 178 -22.41 0.62 -2.32
N LYS A 179 -21.79 0.19 -3.42
CA LYS A 179 -21.23 -1.17 -3.55
C LYS A 179 -19.85 -1.28 -2.88
N LEU A 180 -19.09 -0.20 -2.74
CA LEU A 180 -17.79 -0.22 -2.08
C LEU A 180 -17.94 -0.05 -0.56
N GLU A 181 -18.83 0.83 -0.14
CA GLU A 181 -19.04 1.21 1.26
C GLU A 181 -20.45 0.80 1.70
N PRO A 182 -20.60 0.05 2.81
CA PRO A 182 -19.59 -0.26 3.81
C PRO A 182 -18.73 -1.51 3.53
N TYR A 183 -18.97 -2.26 2.45
CA TYR A 183 -18.35 -3.56 2.17
C TYR A 183 -16.85 -3.63 2.47
N ILE A 184 -16.06 -2.67 1.97
CA ILE A 184 -14.61 -2.68 2.17
C ILE A 184 -14.21 -2.55 3.64
N PHE A 185 -14.94 -1.74 4.41
CA PHE A 185 -14.69 -1.54 5.83
C PHE A 185 -15.11 -2.76 6.66
N GLU A 186 -16.19 -3.43 6.26
CA GLU A 186 -16.60 -4.72 6.84
C GLU A 186 -15.53 -5.79 6.63
N GLU A 187 -15.00 -5.93 5.41
CA GLU A 187 -13.95 -6.91 5.11
C GLU A 187 -12.66 -6.63 5.90
N VAL A 188 -12.28 -5.36 6.04
CA VAL A 188 -11.15 -4.94 6.88
C VAL A 188 -11.39 -5.31 8.35
N SER A 189 -12.58 -5.01 8.87
CA SER A 189 -12.95 -5.27 10.26
C SER A 189 -13.00 -6.77 10.59
N LYS A 190 -13.51 -7.61 9.67
CA LYS A 190 -13.57 -9.08 9.82
C LYS A 190 -12.22 -9.73 10.09
N VAL A 191 -11.14 -9.13 9.62
CA VAL A 191 -9.77 -9.64 9.83
C VAL A 191 -8.98 -8.84 10.87
N GLY A 192 -9.64 -7.96 11.63
CA GLY A 192 -9.01 -7.14 12.67
C GLY A 192 -8.09 -6.05 12.11
N GLY A 193 -8.35 -5.58 10.89
CA GLY A 193 -7.57 -4.52 10.24
C GLY A 193 -7.99 -3.10 10.62
N SER A 194 -7.26 -2.10 10.11
CA SER A 194 -7.61 -0.68 10.25
C SER A 194 -8.15 -0.11 8.94
N ILE A 195 -9.27 0.64 8.99
CA ILE A 195 -9.83 1.35 7.84
C ILE A 195 -9.04 2.63 7.46
N SER A 196 -8.04 2.97 8.25
CA SER A 196 -7.05 4.00 7.94
C SER A 196 -5.73 3.62 8.58
N ALA A 197 -4.73 3.30 7.76
CA ALA A 197 -3.40 2.98 8.24
C ALA A 197 -2.60 4.27 8.51
N GLU A 198 -2.58 5.19 7.54
CA GLU A 198 -1.73 6.39 7.59
C GLU A 198 -2.50 7.70 7.30
N HIS A 199 -3.55 7.68 6.49
CA HIS A 199 -4.22 8.92 6.05
C HIS A 199 -5.16 9.57 7.08
N GLY A 200 -5.36 8.90 8.21
CA GLY A 200 -6.30 9.32 9.25
C GLY A 200 -7.78 9.32 8.83
N ILE A 201 -8.63 9.80 9.76
CA ILE A 201 -10.09 9.74 9.62
C ILE A 201 -10.65 10.96 8.87
N GLY A 202 -10.19 12.15 9.26
CA GLY A 202 -10.55 13.41 8.60
C GLY A 202 -12.07 13.64 8.54
N PHE A 203 -12.54 14.14 7.39
CA PHE A 203 -13.97 14.34 7.11
C PHE A 203 -14.62 13.12 6.46
N ARG A 204 -13.84 12.29 5.75
CA ARG A 204 -14.39 11.22 4.90
C ARG A 204 -14.77 9.97 5.68
N LYS A 205 -14.04 9.66 6.76
CA LYS A 205 -14.18 8.39 7.50
C LYS A 205 -14.82 8.46 8.91
N PRO A 206 -15.26 9.60 9.50
CA PRO A 206 -15.81 9.60 10.86
C PRO A 206 -16.92 8.58 11.10
N GLN A 207 -17.84 8.43 10.14
CA GLN A 207 -18.96 7.49 10.23
C GLN A 207 -18.54 6.01 10.19
N PHE A 208 -17.32 5.69 9.73
CA PHE A 208 -16.81 4.33 9.58
C PHE A 208 -15.81 3.95 10.67
N ILE A 209 -15.43 4.86 11.58
CA ILE A 209 -14.37 4.63 12.56
C ILE A 209 -14.63 3.40 13.47
N HIS A 210 -15.90 3.05 13.67
CA HIS A 210 -16.32 1.90 14.47
C HIS A 210 -15.87 0.54 13.90
N TYR A 211 -15.50 0.47 12.61
CA TYR A 211 -14.91 -0.72 12.01
C TYR A 211 -13.50 -1.03 12.54
N SER A 212 -12.83 -0.07 13.18
CA SER A 212 -11.46 -0.21 13.70
C SER A 212 -11.28 0.24 15.15
N LYS A 213 -12.29 0.84 15.78
CA LYS A 213 -12.25 1.30 17.16
C LYS A 213 -13.51 0.84 17.90
N ASP A 214 -13.29 0.27 19.08
CA ASP A 214 -14.37 -0.10 19.97
C ASP A 214 -15.08 1.14 20.55
N LYS A 215 -16.27 0.93 21.09
CA LYS A 215 -17.11 2.01 21.65
C LYS A 215 -16.42 2.74 22.81
N SER A 216 -15.65 2.04 23.64
CA SER A 216 -14.98 2.66 24.80
C SER A 216 -13.87 3.61 24.38
N ALA A 217 -13.08 3.25 23.36
CA ALA A 217 -12.06 4.11 22.78
C ALA A 217 -12.70 5.35 22.14
N LEU A 218 -13.81 5.20 21.44
CA LEU A 218 -14.54 6.32 20.84
C LEU A 218 -15.11 7.27 21.90
N HIS A 219 -15.68 6.75 22.99
CA HIS A 219 -16.14 7.57 24.11
C HIS A 219 -14.98 8.37 24.72
N LEU A 220 -13.85 7.73 24.99
CA LEU A 220 -12.67 8.41 25.53
C LEU A 220 -12.16 9.52 24.59
N MET A 221 -12.14 9.28 23.27
CA MET A 221 -11.75 10.32 22.30
C MET A 221 -12.71 11.52 22.33
N ARG A 222 -14.02 11.29 22.51
CA ARG A 222 -15.02 12.36 22.62
C ARG A 222 -14.84 13.15 23.92
N ASP A 223 -14.60 12.47 25.04
CA ASP A 223 -14.36 13.12 26.34
C ASP A 223 -13.13 14.04 26.27
N LEU A 224 -12.04 13.56 25.66
CA LEU A 224 -10.85 14.37 25.43
C LEU A 224 -11.15 15.58 24.53
N LYS A 225 -11.86 15.39 23.42
CA LYS A 225 -12.24 16.49 22.52
C LYS A 225 -13.07 17.55 23.25
N LYS A 226 -14.06 17.13 24.04
CA LYS A 226 -14.93 18.03 24.82
C LYS A 226 -14.17 18.77 25.91
N SER A 227 -13.22 18.11 26.57
CA SER A 227 -12.39 18.72 27.61
C SER A 227 -11.42 19.77 27.05
N MET A 228 -10.88 19.54 25.85
CA MET A 228 -9.86 20.42 25.24
C MET A 228 -10.45 21.52 24.36
N ASP A 229 -11.61 21.29 23.75
CA ASP A 229 -12.29 22.22 22.85
C ASP A 229 -13.80 22.21 23.10
N PRO A 230 -14.27 22.74 24.25
CA PRO A 230 -15.67 22.68 24.66
C PRO A 230 -16.63 23.43 23.72
N ASN A 231 -16.13 24.41 22.98
CA ASN A 231 -16.91 25.17 22.00
C ASN A 231 -16.88 24.54 20.59
N GLY A 232 -16.10 23.47 20.38
CA GLY A 232 -16.01 22.76 19.11
C GLY A 232 -15.46 23.60 17.94
N ILE A 233 -14.64 24.62 18.22
CA ILE A 233 -14.17 25.56 17.19
C ILE A 233 -12.97 25.02 16.39
N LEU A 234 -12.25 24.03 16.93
CA LEU A 234 -11.07 23.45 16.29
C LEU A 234 -11.49 22.32 15.35
N ASN A 235 -11.52 22.63 14.06
CA ASN A 235 -11.75 21.71 12.94
C ASN A 235 -13.08 20.92 13.06
N PRO A 236 -14.24 21.63 13.08
CA PRO A 236 -15.55 20.99 13.18
C PRO A 236 -15.83 20.03 12.02
N TYR A 237 -16.83 19.16 12.20
CA TYR A 237 -17.23 18.09 11.26
C TYR A 237 -16.18 16.97 11.09
N LYS A 238 -15.13 16.99 11.92
CA LYS A 238 -14.03 16.02 11.98
C LYS A 238 -13.59 15.88 13.43
N VAL A 239 -12.86 14.84 13.82
CA VAL A 239 -12.65 13.53 13.17
C VAL A 239 -13.57 12.47 13.76
N LEU A 240 -14.34 12.82 14.78
CA LEU A 240 -15.22 11.93 15.52
C LEU A 240 -16.65 12.05 14.98
N PRO A 241 -17.43 10.97 14.96
CA PRO A 241 -18.83 11.03 14.55
C PRO A 241 -19.69 11.77 15.57
N ASP A 242 -20.64 12.56 15.07
CA ASP A 242 -21.49 13.48 15.84
C ASP A 242 -22.45 12.80 16.84
N VAL A 243 -22.62 11.47 16.76
CA VAL A 243 -23.59 10.71 17.58
C VAL A 243 -23.00 9.36 18.02
N ASP A 244 -23.40 8.89 19.20
CA ASP A 244 -23.11 7.53 19.70
C ASP A 244 -23.80 6.47 18.82
N THR A 245 -23.14 6.05 17.73
CA THR A 245 -23.49 4.84 16.99
C THR A 245 -22.86 3.59 17.62
#